data_AF-A0A7K2MHM1-F1
#
_entry.id   AF-A0A7K2MHM1-F1
#
_cell.length_a   1.000
_cell.length_b   1.000
_cell.length_c   1.000
_cell.angle_alpha   90.00
_cell.angle_beta   90.00
_cell.angle_gamma   90.00
#
_symmetry.space_group_name_H-M   'P 1'
#
loop_
_entity.id
_entity.type
_entity.pdbx_description
1 polymer ?
#
loop_
_entity_poly.entity_id
_entity_poly.type
_entity_poly.pdbx_seq_one_letter_code
_entity_poly.pdbx_strand_id
1 'polypeptide(L)'
;MSMSFGSAFGPSDPFSDLFNRFFGTSPASSPPAVQRVPIGRMLTESSQELLNLAARRALEDGTSDLDTEHLLWAATKVEPARGLLARAGADPDSLAAQIAEVLPREAGEPSAEPGLTPAAKRTLATAYARSRASGVSYIGPEHILGAL
;
A
#
# COMPACT_ATOMS: atom_id res chain seq x y z
N MET A 1 31.87 -0.66 -29.34
CA MET A 1 30.89 0.44 -29.21
C MET A 1 29.65 -0.15 -28.56
N SER A 2 29.38 0.24 -27.31
CA SER A 2 28.34 -0.34 -26.47
C SER A 2 26.95 0.11 -26.93
N MET A 3 26.04 -0.85 -27.14
CA MET A 3 24.63 -0.59 -27.39
C MET A 3 23.93 -0.42 -26.03
N SER A 4 23.37 0.77 -25.81
CA SER A 4 22.50 1.07 -24.67
C SER A 4 21.26 0.18 -24.71
N PHE A 5 21.08 -0.63 -23.67
CA PHE A 5 19.78 -1.19 -23.31
C PHE A 5 19.17 -0.29 -22.23
N GLY A 6 18.00 0.27 -22.52
CA GLY A 6 17.31 1.18 -21.63
C GLY A 6 15.84 1.31 -21.99
N SER A 7 15.11 0.20 -21.94
CA SER A 7 13.65 0.20 -21.96
C SER A 7 13.13 -0.66 -20.82
N ALA A 8 12.67 -0.01 -19.76
CA ALA A 8 11.79 -0.56 -18.74
C ALA A 8 10.91 0.56 -18.19
N PHE A 9 10.05 1.11 -19.05
CA PHE A 9 8.85 1.82 -18.62
C PHE A 9 7.82 0.76 -18.21
N GLY A 10 7.74 0.47 -16.92
CA GLY A 10 6.55 -0.19 -16.35
C GLY A 10 5.40 0.83 -16.25
N PRO A 11 4.13 0.39 -16.36
CA PRO A 11 2.99 1.28 -16.13
C PRO A 11 3.10 1.87 -14.72
N SER A 12 2.85 3.16 -14.57
CA SER A 12 2.77 3.77 -13.25
C SER A 12 1.61 3.13 -12.50
N ASP A 13 1.91 2.51 -11.36
CA ASP A 13 0.89 1.95 -10.48
C ASP A 13 -0.02 3.12 -10.02
N PRO A 14 -1.34 3.08 -10.25
CA PRO A 14 -2.27 4.15 -9.86
C PRO A 14 -2.15 4.51 -8.38
N PHE A 15 -1.88 3.52 -7.54
CA PHE A 15 -1.66 3.72 -6.12
C PHE A 15 -0.39 4.52 -5.84
N SER A 16 0.66 4.21 -6.59
CA SER A 16 1.95 4.88 -6.52
C SER A 16 1.82 6.37 -6.90
N ASP A 17 0.99 6.67 -7.89
CA ASP A 17 0.69 8.04 -8.34
C ASP A 17 -0.18 8.80 -7.33
N LEU A 18 -1.20 8.16 -6.76
CA LEU A 18 -2.02 8.70 -5.67
C LEU A 18 -1.15 9.06 -4.45
N PHE A 19 -0.25 8.15 -4.08
CA PHE A 19 0.70 8.36 -3.00
C PHE A 19 1.63 9.54 -3.32
N ASN A 20 2.24 9.56 -4.51
CA ASN A 20 3.14 10.63 -4.92
C ASN A 20 2.46 12.02 -4.89
N ARG A 21 1.18 12.10 -5.29
CA ARG A 21 0.38 13.34 -5.22
C ARG A 21 0.14 13.79 -3.79
N PHE A 22 -0.14 12.87 -2.88
CA PHE A 22 -0.47 13.20 -1.49
C PHE A 22 0.76 13.66 -0.68
N PHE A 23 1.93 13.04 -0.87
CA PHE A 23 3.15 13.41 -0.15
C PHE A 23 3.96 14.53 -0.81
N GLY A 24 3.38 15.20 -1.83
CA GLY A 24 4.00 16.35 -2.49
C GLY A 24 5.26 15.98 -3.30
N THR A 25 5.38 14.73 -3.74
CA THR A 25 6.49 14.27 -4.58
C THR A 25 6.10 14.16 -6.07
N SER A 26 4.92 14.67 -6.44
CA SER A 26 4.52 14.77 -7.84
C SER A 26 5.56 15.58 -8.64
N PRO A 27 6.05 15.06 -9.78
CA PRO A 27 7.04 15.75 -10.60
C PRO A 27 6.53 17.09 -11.17
N ALA A 28 5.22 17.33 -11.16
CA ALA A 28 4.58 18.55 -11.67
C ALA A 28 4.50 19.72 -10.66
N SER A 29 4.86 19.54 -9.38
CA SER A 29 4.53 20.51 -8.31
C SER A 29 5.73 20.99 -7.47
N SER A 30 6.97 20.63 -7.82
CA SER A 30 8.18 20.95 -7.02
C SER A 30 9.31 21.62 -7.83
N PRO A 31 10.12 22.53 -7.25
CA PRO A 31 11.29 23.13 -7.91
C PRO A 31 12.37 22.09 -8.29
N PRO A 32 13.14 22.29 -9.38
CA PRO A 32 14.17 21.34 -9.79
C PRO A 32 15.43 21.52 -8.95
N ALA A 33 15.93 20.46 -8.29
CA ALA A 33 17.35 20.26 -7.93
C ALA A 33 17.64 19.09 -6.95
N VAL A 34 16.68 18.26 -6.54
CA VAL A 34 17.00 17.04 -5.78
C VAL A 34 16.23 15.89 -6.40
N GLN A 35 16.96 14.88 -6.88
CA GLN A 35 16.41 13.63 -7.41
C GLN A 35 15.65 12.88 -6.29
N ARG A 36 14.44 13.34 -5.96
CA ARG A 36 13.58 12.69 -4.97
C ARG A 36 13.01 11.45 -5.64
N VAL A 37 13.38 10.28 -5.13
CA VAL A 37 12.79 9.01 -5.56
C VAL A 37 11.28 9.11 -5.29
N PRO A 38 10.41 8.93 -6.31
CA PRO A 38 8.97 8.89 -6.08
C PRO A 38 8.65 7.85 -5.02
N ILE A 39 7.79 8.14 -4.05
CA ILE A 39 7.50 7.20 -2.95
C ILE A 39 6.84 5.93 -3.48
N GLY A 40 6.17 6.01 -4.64
CA GLY A 40 5.77 4.85 -5.43
C GLY A 40 6.89 3.85 -5.75
N ARG A 41 8.13 4.33 -5.95
CA ARG A 41 9.34 3.50 -6.12
C ARG A 41 9.96 3.06 -4.79
N MET A 42 9.45 3.55 -3.66
CA MET A 42 9.86 3.14 -2.32
C MET A 42 9.00 1.99 -1.79
N LEU A 43 7.81 1.74 -2.34
CA LEU A 43 7.08 0.51 -2.01
C LEU A 43 7.85 -0.70 -2.56
N THR A 44 8.01 -1.74 -1.74
CA THR A 44 8.48 -3.03 -2.24
C THR A 44 7.40 -3.68 -3.10
N GLU A 45 7.77 -4.68 -3.91
CA GLU A 45 6.81 -5.46 -4.71
C GLU A 45 5.71 -6.08 -3.83
N SER A 46 6.07 -6.64 -2.67
CA SER A 46 5.10 -7.19 -1.72
C SER A 46 4.20 -6.11 -1.10
N SER A 47 4.68 -4.88 -0.91
CA SER A 47 3.79 -3.78 -0.47
C SER A 47 2.80 -3.40 -1.56
N GLN A 48 3.22 -3.37 -2.83
CA GLN A 48 2.31 -3.12 -3.95
C GLN A 48 1.27 -4.25 -4.04
N GLU A 49 1.68 -5.50 -3.87
CA GLU A 49 0.78 -6.66 -3.80
C GLU A 49 -0.26 -6.52 -2.67
N LEU A 50 0.17 -6.15 -1.45
CA LEU A 50 -0.71 -5.93 -0.31
C LEU A 50 -1.75 -4.86 -0.62
N LEU A 51 -1.33 -3.72 -1.16
CA LEU A 51 -2.22 -2.61 -1.49
C LEU A 51 -3.22 -2.98 -2.60
N ASN A 52 -2.76 -3.69 -3.63
CA ASN A 52 -3.61 -4.18 -4.70
C ASN A 52 -4.62 -5.23 -4.21
N LEU A 53 -4.24 -6.06 -3.25
CA LEU A 53 -5.13 -7.03 -2.63
C LEU A 53 -6.19 -6.34 -1.75
N ALA A 54 -5.79 -5.33 -0.98
CA ALA A 54 -6.71 -4.50 -0.20
C ALA A 54 -7.70 -3.72 -1.08
N ALA A 55 -7.22 -3.13 -2.18
CA ALA A 55 -8.05 -2.40 -3.14
C ALA A 55 -9.08 -3.33 -3.82
N ARG A 56 -8.66 -4.52 -4.26
CA ARG A 56 -9.58 -5.51 -4.82
C ARG A 56 -10.64 -5.93 -3.81
N ARG A 57 -10.25 -6.14 -2.55
CA ARG A 57 -11.18 -6.49 -1.48
C ARG A 57 -12.22 -5.39 -1.25
N ALA A 58 -11.79 -4.13 -1.23
CA ALA A 58 -12.68 -2.97 -1.12
C ALA A 58 -13.72 -2.95 -2.26
N LEU A 59 -13.30 -3.20 -3.49
CA LEU A 59 -14.21 -3.29 -4.65
C LEU A 59 -15.17 -4.48 -4.54
N GLU A 60 -14.70 -5.65 -4.09
CA GLU A 60 -15.53 -6.83 -3.85
C GLU A 60 -16.59 -6.61 -2.76
N ASP A 61 -16.25 -5.85 -1.73
CA ASP A 61 -17.15 -5.49 -0.63
C ASP A 61 -18.09 -4.30 -0.98
N GLY A 62 -17.92 -3.69 -2.17
CA GLY A 62 -18.78 -2.62 -2.69
C GLY A 62 -18.46 -1.22 -2.16
N THR A 63 -17.33 -1.05 -1.47
CA THR A 63 -16.88 0.26 -0.98
C THR A 63 -16.07 1.00 -2.05
N SER A 64 -16.30 2.31 -2.14
CA SER A 64 -15.51 3.21 -2.99
C SER A 64 -14.16 3.59 -2.40
N ASP A 65 -13.91 3.28 -1.12
CA ASP A 65 -12.67 3.63 -0.43
C ASP A 65 -12.02 2.41 0.25
N LEU A 66 -10.69 2.34 0.13
CA LEU A 66 -9.81 1.43 0.82
C LEU A 66 -9.52 1.97 2.22
N ASP A 67 -9.97 1.24 3.23
CA ASP A 67 -9.76 1.53 4.66
C ASP A 67 -8.73 0.62 5.35
N THR A 68 -8.40 0.92 6.61
CA THR A 68 -7.42 0.18 7.43
C THR A 68 -7.73 -1.31 7.58
N GLU A 69 -8.98 -1.70 7.60
CA GLU A 69 -9.45 -3.07 7.72
C GLU A 69 -9.12 -3.87 6.46
N HIS A 70 -9.18 -3.24 5.28
CA HIS A 70 -8.76 -3.84 4.02
C HIS A 70 -7.24 -4.04 3.98
N LEU A 71 -6.48 -3.07 4.50
CA LEU A 71 -5.02 -3.20 4.65
C LEU A 71 -4.65 -4.34 5.61
N LEU A 72 -5.35 -4.43 6.75
CA LEU A 72 -5.13 -5.49 7.73
C LEU A 72 -5.48 -6.87 7.15
N TRP A 73 -6.62 -6.97 6.46
CA TRP A 73 -7.02 -8.19 5.76
C TRP A 73 -5.95 -8.61 4.75
N ALA A 74 -5.46 -7.70 3.91
CA ALA A 74 -4.42 -8.00 2.95
C ALA A 74 -3.08 -8.38 3.60
N ALA A 75 -2.73 -7.76 4.74
CA ALA A 75 -1.53 -8.11 5.51
C ALA A 75 -1.55 -9.57 6.01
N THR A 76 -2.73 -10.16 6.22
CA THR A 76 -2.84 -11.60 6.56
C THR A 76 -2.47 -12.53 5.40
N LYS A 77 -2.36 -12.01 4.17
CA LYS A 77 -2.18 -12.80 2.95
C LYS A 77 -0.79 -12.65 2.33
N VAL A 78 -0.08 -11.57 2.62
CA VAL A 78 1.18 -11.20 1.93
C VAL A 78 2.38 -11.31 2.87
N GLU A 79 3.47 -11.93 2.39
CA GLU A 79 4.74 -11.99 3.13
C GLU A 79 5.55 -10.69 2.98
N PRO A 80 6.35 -10.29 4.00
CA PRO A 80 6.58 -10.96 5.28
C PRO A 80 5.51 -10.66 6.36
N ALA A 81 4.50 -9.83 6.08
CA ALA A 81 3.50 -9.41 7.06
C ALA A 81 2.72 -10.60 7.64
N ARG A 82 2.31 -11.54 6.78
CA ARG A 82 1.65 -12.78 7.19
C ARG A 82 2.53 -13.61 8.15
N GLY A 83 3.80 -13.82 7.82
CA GLY A 83 4.74 -14.52 8.69
C GLY A 83 4.96 -13.80 10.03
N LEU A 84 4.92 -12.47 10.06
CA LEU A 84 5.01 -11.69 11.30
C LEU A 84 3.79 -11.88 12.20
N LEU A 85 2.58 -11.88 11.62
CA LEU A 85 1.35 -12.20 12.35
C LEU A 85 1.42 -13.60 12.98
N ALA A 86 1.89 -14.59 12.22
CA ALA A 86 2.07 -15.96 12.72
C ALA A 86 3.08 -16.02 13.87
N ARG A 87 4.22 -15.33 13.75
CA ARG A 87 5.24 -15.24 14.80
C ARG A 87 4.75 -14.52 16.05
N ALA A 88 3.80 -13.59 15.91
CA ALA A 88 3.14 -12.92 17.02
C ALA A 88 2.08 -13.80 17.71
N GLY A 89 1.85 -15.03 17.23
CA GLY A 89 0.91 -15.98 17.82
C GLY A 89 -0.51 -15.91 17.26
N ALA A 90 -0.75 -15.08 16.24
CA ALA A 90 -2.01 -15.10 15.51
C ALA A 90 -2.02 -16.28 14.51
N ASP A 91 -3.21 -16.81 14.20
CA ASP A 91 -3.42 -17.61 12.99
C ASP A 91 -3.86 -16.64 11.88
N PRO A 92 -3.03 -16.39 10.85
CA PRO A 92 -3.37 -15.42 9.81
C PRO A 92 -4.62 -15.80 9.02
N ASP A 93 -4.96 -17.08 8.86
CA ASP A 93 -6.15 -17.49 8.12
C ASP A 93 -7.41 -17.29 8.94
N SER A 94 -7.37 -17.65 10.23
CA SER A 94 -8.45 -17.33 11.17
C SER A 94 -8.67 -15.83 11.29
N LEU A 95 -7.59 -15.05 11.41
CA LEU A 95 -7.66 -13.59 11.49
C LEU A 95 -8.25 -12.99 10.21
N ALA A 96 -7.85 -13.49 9.03
CA ALA A 96 -8.42 -13.05 7.76
C ALA A 96 -9.93 -13.27 7.68
N ALA A 97 -10.40 -14.42 8.17
CA ALA A 97 -11.83 -14.74 8.20
C ALA A 97 -12.60 -13.80 9.13
N GLN A 98 -12.08 -13.57 10.34
CA GLN A 98 -12.68 -12.65 11.31
C GLN A 98 -12.76 -11.21 10.79
N ILE A 99 -11.70 -10.72 10.14
CA ILE A 99 -11.71 -9.38 9.53
C ILE A 99 -12.76 -9.31 8.41
N ALA A 100 -12.83 -10.34 7.55
CA ALA A 100 -13.79 -10.37 6.45
C ALA A 100 -15.26 -10.34 6.88
N GLU A 101 -15.56 -10.76 8.11
CA GLU A 101 -16.91 -10.66 8.70
C GLU A 101 -17.29 -9.23 9.10
N VAL A 102 -16.30 -8.40 9.46
CA VAL A 102 -16.52 -7.02 9.96
C VAL A 102 -16.19 -5.95 8.91
N LEU A 103 -15.68 -6.33 7.75
CA LEU A 103 -15.38 -5.38 6.66
C LEU A 103 -16.64 -4.61 6.26
N PRO A 104 -16.53 -3.28 6.05
CA PRO A 104 -17.65 -2.46 5.67
C PRO A 104 -18.17 -2.91 4.31
N ARG A 105 -19.49 -3.13 4.23
CA ARG A 105 -20.19 -3.43 2.98
C ARG A 105 -21.07 -2.23 2.65
N GLU A 106 -20.73 -1.52 1.59
CA GLU A 106 -21.55 -0.42 1.11
C GLU A 106 -22.27 -0.84 -0.18
N ALA A 107 -23.56 -0.52 -0.28
CA ALA A 107 -24.33 -0.69 -1.50
C ALA A 107 -24.19 0.58 -2.36
N GLY A 108 -22.96 0.90 -2.77
CA GLY A 108 -22.63 2.00 -3.67
C GLY A 108 -22.24 1.49 -5.05
N GLU A 109 -22.31 2.35 -6.08
CA GLU A 109 -21.69 2.03 -7.37
C GLU A 109 -20.16 1.95 -7.19
N PRO A 110 -19.51 0.84 -7.57
CA PRO A 110 -18.07 0.72 -7.47
C PRO A 110 -17.37 1.80 -8.30
N SER A 111 -16.50 2.59 -7.66
CA SER A 111 -15.57 3.46 -8.40
C SER A 111 -14.50 2.59 -9.08
N ALA A 112 -14.07 2.96 -10.29
CA ALA A 112 -13.06 2.21 -11.05
C ALA A 112 -11.70 2.12 -10.31
N GLU A 113 -11.43 3.04 -9.39
CA GLU A 113 -10.31 2.98 -8.45
C GLU A 113 -10.82 3.40 -7.06
N PRO A 114 -10.64 2.57 -6.01
CA PRO A 114 -11.03 2.97 -4.68
C PRO A 114 -10.09 4.06 -4.17
N GLY A 115 -10.66 5.13 -3.62
CA GLY A 115 -9.90 6.15 -2.91
C GLY A 115 -9.26 5.55 -1.64
N LEU A 116 -8.37 6.29 -1.00
CA LEU A 116 -7.91 5.95 0.35
C LEU A 116 -8.70 6.75 1.38
N THR A 117 -9.21 6.10 2.42
CA THR A 117 -9.81 6.81 3.56
C THR A 117 -8.76 7.69 4.26
N PRO A 118 -9.17 8.72 5.02
CA PRO A 118 -8.24 9.49 5.85
C PRO A 118 -7.46 8.62 6.85
N ALA A 119 -8.05 7.54 7.35
CA ALA A 119 -7.39 6.61 8.26
C ALA A 119 -6.29 5.82 7.53
N ALA A 120 -6.62 5.19 6.39
CA ALA A 120 -5.66 4.47 5.57
C ALA A 120 -4.49 5.38 5.12
N LYS A 121 -4.78 6.63 4.72
CA LYS A 121 -3.73 7.63 4.40
C LYS A 121 -2.76 7.87 5.57
N ARG A 122 -3.28 8.05 6.79
CA ARG A 122 -2.45 8.26 8.00
C ARG A 122 -1.63 7.02 8.35
N THR A 123 -2.21 5.83 8.21
CA THR A 123 -1.50 4.55 8.40
C THR A 123 -0.29 4.47 7.46
N LEU A 124 -0.48 4.75 6.17
CA LEU A 124 0.64 4.65 5.23
C LEU A 124 1.69 5.76 5.42
N ALA A 125 1.27 6.97 5.83
CA ALA A 125 2.20 8.01 6.26
C ALA A 125 3.04 7.57 7.47
N THR A 126 2.42 6.85 8.41
CA THR A 126 3.09 6.27 9.58
C THR A 126 4.04 5.15 9.18
N ALA A 127 3.63 4.26 8.27
CA ALA A 127 4.47 3.21 7.71
C ALA A 127 5.73 3.80 7.04
N TYR A 128 5.56 4.89 6.28
CA TYR A 128 6.68 5.63 5.69
C TYR A 128 7.61 6.23 6.75
N ALA A 129 7.06 6.90 7.78
CA ALA A 129 7.87 7.46 8.85
C ALA A 129 8.71 6.37 9.57
N ARG A 130 8.12 5.19 9.79
CA ARG A 130 8.81 4.04 10.40
C ARG A 130 9.90 3.46 9.52
N SER A 131 9.67 3.32 8.21
CA SER A 131 10.70 2.80 7.31
C SER A 131 11.94 3.71 7.28
N ARG A 132 11.72 5.03 7.29
CA ARG A 132 12.79 6.03 7.40
C ARG A 132 13.54 5.94 8.73
N ALA A 133 12.85 5.72 9.84
CA ALA A 133 13.47 5.55 11.15
C ALA A 133 14.34 4.28 11.23
N SER A 134 13.97 3.22 10.51
CA SER A 134 14.74 1.97 10.40
C SER A 134 15.94 2.06 9.44
N GLY A 135 16.20 3.23 8.85
CA GLY A 135 17.32 3.45 7.93
C GLY A 135 17.13 2.84 6.53
N VAL A 136 15.97 2.28 6.24
CA VAL A 136 15.66 1.72 4.91
C VAL A 136 14.92 2.74 4.06
N SER A 137 15.23 2.74 2.75
CA SER A 137 14.57 3.62 1.78
C SER A 137 13.30 2.99 1.17
N TYR A 138 12.89 1.82 1.65
CA TYR A 138 11.73 1.10 1.13
C TYR A 138 10.67 0.85 2.21
N ILE A 139 9.41 0.91 1.83
CA ILE A 139 8.24 0.57 2.65
C ILE A 139 7.85 -0.86 2.29
N GLY A 140 8.13 -1.80 3.20
CA GLY A 140 7.67 -3.19 3.11
C GLY A 140 6.32 -3.44 3.81
N PRO A 141 5.66 -4.58 3.57
CA PRO A 141 4.39 -4.97 4.21
C PRO A 141 4.44 -4.91 5.74
N GLU A 142 5.59 -5.21 6.35
CA GLU A 142 5.83 -5.12 7.78
C GLU A 142 5.72 -3.69 8.33
N HIS A 143 6.04 -2.69 7.53
CA HIS A 143 5.90 -1.28 7.91
C HIS A 143 4.43 -0.86 7.89
N ILE A 144 3.68 -1.35 6.90
CA ILE A 144 2.22 -1.14 6.81
C ILE A 144 1.53 -1.84 7.98
N LEU A 145 1.84 -3.12 8.22
CA LEU A 145 1.31 -3.91 9.32
C LEU A 145 1.59 -3.24 10.67
N GLY A 146 2.82 -2.79 10.92
CA GLY A 146 3.15 -2.15 12.19
C GLY A 146 2.40 -0.82 12.42
N ALA A 147 1.95 -0.16 11.35
CA ALA A 147 1.26 1.13 11.41
C ALA A 147 -0.26 1.02 11.55
N LEU A 148 -0.82 -0.18 11.47
CA LEU A 148 -2.22 -0.50 11.80
C LEU A 148 -2.38 -0.64 13.32
#